data_AF-A0A812W7H4-F1
#
_entry.id   AF-A0A812W7H4-F1
#
_cell.length_a   1.000
_cell.length_b   1.000
_cell.length_c   1.000
_cell.angle_alpha   90.00
_cell.angle_beta   90.00
_cell.angle_gamma   90.00
#
_symmetry.space_group_name_H-M   'P 1'
#
loop_
_entity.id
_entity.type
_entity.pdbx_description
1 polymer ?
#
loop_
_entity_poly.entity_id
_entity_poly.type
_entity_poly.pdbx_seq_one_letter_code
_entity_poly.pdbx_strand_id
1 'polypeptide(L)'
;MELGFGSPRRLATKSVQSTLKEMRGEMSNIQSSVKQLSNTIDEEAARVKAGEEKLNSQIQELSDQMAEVSQGVTDMKEPLIDSGKTDPTSEAGHLKDERGVNLTRYPVIPPKVMAFCLTFLAAAYLWFTMGIIGFWRNTAFHKKLYLWVAAFLYYGATPVVSLLLGMKATCQGGPPTLAYEVYGVFLVVHMGLALYAIHDEEIKFWDFSKGLMASTPVLLLFTALEHMDMATDAMFVGAAAACSDNVTDAFLTSWQAVPFVGGGLKTVMEQLTFPGLVFCAFVLAAYLPQFAMVYSFWLCPFLVITMLLLVFALSIPFNGWLAGALVPGLPLALAISFLGAKQWRVAGYELEDRRKAGLWVGMLVFEAAPGAKDEDRDMVLTLSRVLFENMVQLWLQASFFAFTFDAVTNTARTKFLVSLSLGLVASASKVPRFLYPQMMQCQRSERTVVAAVIAAWLMFSSLVGSLLFVVLKVYFAFTCPSHVWNLTSGCVEPS
;
A
#
# COMPACT_ATOMS: atom_id res chain seq x y z
N MET A 1 -65.28 72.67 16.80
CA MET A 1 -64.51 71.41 16.83
C MET A 1 -64.45 70.88 15.41
N GLU A 2 -63.43 71.27 14.64
CA GLU A 2 -63.13 70.64 13.35
C GLU A 2 -62.24 69.42 13.63
N LEU A 3 -62.80 68.22 13.49
CA LEU A 3 -62.04 66.98 13.52
C LEU A 3 -61.36 66.82 12.16
N GLY A 4 -60.09 67.21 12.10
CA GLY A 4 -59.24 67.05 10.92
C GLY A 4 -59.04 65.56 10.61
N PHE A 5 -59.81 65.03 9.67
CA PHE A 5 -59.57 63.72 9.07
C PHE A 5 -58.26 63.78 8.26
N GLY A 6 -57.17 63.34 8.90
CA GLY A 6 -55.90 63.10 8.22
C GLY A 6 -56.11 62.03 7.13
N SER A 7 -56.03 62.46 5.87
CA SER A 7 -56.20 61.59 4.70
C SER A 7 -55.39 60.28 4.82
N PRO A 8 -56.02 59.10 4.72
CA PRO A 8 -55.38 57.77 4.80
C PRO A 8 -54.16 57.60 3.87
N ARG A 9 -54.07 58.38 2.79
CA ARG A 9 -52.92 58.41 1.88
C ARG A 9 -51.62 58.86 2.57
N ARG A 10 -51.68 59.72 3.59
CA ARG A 10 -50.47 60.19 4.30
C ARG A 10 -49.84 59.12 5.18
N LEU A 11 -50.64 58.21 5.74
CA LEU A 11 -50.14 57.11 6.59
C LEU A 11 -49.45 56.03 5.76
N ALA A 12 -50.04 55.64 4.61
CA ALA A 12 -49.43 54.68 3.69
C ALA A 12 -48.08 55.18 3.13
N THR A 13 -47.99 56.48 2.80
CA THR A 13 -46.76 57.06 2.26
C THR A 13 -45.61 57.03 3.27
N LYS A 14 -45.89 57.28 4.57
CA LYS A 14 -44.86 57.23 5.62
C LYS A 14 -44.33 55.81 5.87
N SER A 15 -45.21 54.81 5.83
CA SER A 15 -44.81 53.41 5.99
C SER A 15 -43.90 52.96 4.85
N VAL A 16 -44.26 53.26 3.60
CA VAL A 16 -43.44 52.92 2.42
C VAL A 16 -42.08 53.63 2.45
N GLN A 17 -42.03 54.90 2.87
CA GLN A 17 -40.77 55.64 3.01
C GLN A 17 -39.85 55.05 4.09
N SER A 18 -40.41 54.54 5.19
CA SER A 18 -39.64 53.87 6.24
C SER A 18 -39.00 52.58 5.73
N THR A 19 -39.79 51.72 5.06
CA THR A 19 -39.30 50.46 4.49
C THR A 19 -38.24 50.69 3.42
N LEU A 20 -38.42 51.69 2.54
CA LEU A 20 -37.41 52.05 1.54
C LEU A 20 -36.09 52.53 2.17
N LYS A 21 -36.15 53.23 3.31
CA LYS A 21 -34.95 53.68 4.03
C LYS A 21 -34.21 52.49 4.67
N GLU A 22 -34.94 51.54 5.22
CA GLU A 22 -34.39 50.30 5.79
C GLU A 22 -33.73 49.43 4.71
N MET A 23 -34.43 49.17 3.60
CA MET A 23 -33.88 48.43 2.45
C MET A 23 -32.62 49.09 1.87
N ARG A 24 -32.58 50.43 1.80
CA ARG A 24 -31.37 51.15 1.35
C ARG A 24 -30.20 50.96 2.32
N GLY A 25 -30.47 50.92 3.63
CA GLY A 25 -29.47 50.63 4.66
C GLY A 25 -28.91 49.22 4.51
N GLU A 26 -29.77 48.21 4.37
CA GLU A 26 -29.35 46.83 4.16
C GLU A 26 -28.54 46.66 2.86
N MET A 27 -28.98 47.29 1.78
CA MET A 27 -28.27 47.23 0.50
C MET A 27 -26.87 47.88 0.57
N SER A 28 -26.72 48.96 1.34
CA SER A 28 -25.41 49.56 1.62
C SER A 28 -24.51 48.64 2.44
N ASN A 29 -25.07 47.90 3.41
CA ASN A 29 -24.31 46.93 4.20
C ASN A 29 -23.86 45.74 3.34
N ILE A 30 -24.74 45.22 2.48
CA ILE A 30 -24.40 44.15 1.54
C ILE A 30 -23.28 44.59 0.58
N GLN A 31 -23.36 45.81 0.02
CA GLN A 31 -22.30 46.34 -0.84
C GLN A 31 -20.94 46.43 -0.11
N SER A 32 -20.95 46.82 1.16
CA SER A 32 -19.74 46.85 1.99
C SER A 32 -19.16 45.44 2.19
N SER A 33 -19.99 44.46 2.54
CA SER A 33 -19.56 43.06 2.73
C SER A 33 -19.04 42.42 1.44
N VAL A 34 -19.67 42.70 0.29
CA VAL A 34 -19.20 42.23 -1.02
C VAL A 34 -17.82 42.81 -1.34
N LYS A 35 -17.59 44.10 -1.04
CA LYS A 35 -16.29 44.74 -1.23
C LYS A 35 -15.22 44.14 -0.33
N GLN A 36 -15.54 43.85 0.93
CA GLN A 36 -14.63 43.19 1.85
C GLN A 36 -14.26 41.78 1.38
N LEU A 37 -15.25 41.00 0.93
CA LEU A 37 -15.03 39.65 0.40
C LEU A 37 -14.17 39.67 -0.87
N SER A 38 -14.39 40.63 -1.78
CA SER A 38 -13.55 40.81 -2.97
C SER A 38 -12.09 41.02 -2.61
N ASN A 39 -11.80 41.89 -1.63
CA ASN A 39 -10.44 42.14 -1.18
C ASN A 39 -9.78 40.88 -0.57
N THR A 40 -10.54 40.09 0.21
CA THR A 40 -10.02 38.82 0.76
C THR A 40 -9.71 37.79 -0.33
N ILE A 41 -10.54 37.72 -1.38
CA ILE A 41 -10.29 36.86 -2.53
C ILE A 41 -9.00 37.27 -3.26
N ASP A 42 -8.79 38.57 -3.45
CA ASP A 42 -7.57 39.09 -4.10
C ASP A 42 -6.31 38.80 -3.26
N GLU A 43 -6.38 38.91 -1.93
CA GLU A 43 -5.29 38.56 -1.01
C GLU A 43 -4.94 37.06 -1.04
N GLU A 44 -5.95 36.18 -1.02
CA GLU A 44 -5.73 34.74 -1.09
C GLU A 44 -5.22 34.31 -2.48
N ALA A 45 -5.69 34.94 -3.56
CA ALA A 45 -5.17 34.70 -4.90
C ALA A 45 -3.67 35.07 -5.00
N ALA A 46 -3.24 36.17 -4.38
CA ALA A 46 -1.84 36.55 -4.31
C ALA A 46 -0.99 35.55 -3.50
N ARG A 47 -1.52 35.02 -2.39
CA ARG A 47 -0.85 33.97 -1.58
C ARG A 47 -0.68 32.67 -2.35
N VAL A 48 -1.71 32.23 -3.09
CA VAL A 48 -1.64 31.03 -3.92
C VAL A 48 -0.57 31.18 -5.00
N LYS A 49 -0.53 32.34 -5.68
CA LYS A 49 0.49 32.62 -6.69
C LYS A 49 1.91 32.60 -6.13
N ALA A 50 2.13 33.20 -4.95
CA ALA A 50 3.43 33.15 -4.28
C ALA A 50 3.83 31.72 -3.85
N GLY A 51 2.84 30.90 -3.46
CA GLY A 51 3.04 29.47 -3.16
C GLY A 51 3.44 28.67 -4.40
N GLU A 52 2.82 28.94 -5.55
CA GLU A 52 3.13 28.32 -6.83
C GLU A 52 4.55 28.65 -7.30
N GLU A 53 4.97 29.93 -7.20
CA GLU A 53 6.33 30.37 -7.52
C GLU A 53 7.38 29.68 -6.64
N LYS A 54 7.11 29.54 -5.33
CA LYS A 54 7.98 28.83 -4.40
C LYS A 54 8.07 27.33 -4.69
N LEU A 55 6.96 26.69 -5.05
CA LEU A 55 6.95 25.27 -5.41
C LEU A 55 7.74 25.03 -6.69
N ASN A 56 7.57 25.90 -7.70
CA ASN A 56 8.32 25.81 -8.96
C ASN A 56 9.83 25.99 -8.74
N SER A 57 10.25 26.89 -7.83
CA SER A 57 11.68 27.00 -7.49
C SER A 57 12.24 25.74 -6.82
N GLN A 58 11.45 25.07 -5.96
CA GLN A 58 11.87 23.81 -5.33
C GLN A 58 11.93 22.64 -6.33
N ILE A 59 11.00 22.59 -7.29
CA ILE A 59 11.03 21.59 -8.37
C ILE A 59 12.28 21.77 -9.23
N GLN A 60 12.65 23.01 -9.55
CA GLN A 60 13.87 23.29 -10.32
C GLN A 60 15.13 22.87 -9.55
N GLU A 61 15.23 23.20 -8.26
CA GLU A 61 16.35 22.80 -7.40
C GLU A 61 16.49 21.26 -7.33
N LEU A 62 15.37 20.55 -7.19
CA LEU A 62 15.38 19.08 -7.17
C LEU A 62 15.78 18.48 -8.52
N SER A 63 15.35 19.09 -9.63
CA SER A 63 15.73 18.70 -10.99
C SER A 63 17.23 18.87 -11.22
N ASP A 64 17.81 19.97 -10.74
CA ASP A 64 19.24 20.25 -10.86
C ASP A 64 20.08 19.25 -10.03
N GLN A 65 19.64 18.91 -8.81
CA GLN A 65 20.26 17.86 -8.00
C GLN A 65 20.20 16.48 -8.66
N MET A 66 19.09 16.13 -9.32
CA MET A 66 18.99 14.87 -10.06
C MET A 66 19.91 14.82 -11.27
N ALA A 67 20.09 15.95 -11.97
CA ALA A 67 21.02 16.04 -13.08
C ALA A 67 22.48 15.83 -12.61
N GLU A 68 22.86 16.39 -11.47
CA GLU A 68 24.18 16.20 -10.86
C GLU A 68 24.43 14.72 -10.49
N VAL A 69 23.46 14.06 -9.86
CA VAL A 69 23.54 12.62 -9.55
C VAL A 69 23.65 11.77 -10.82
N SER A 70 22.87 12.09 -11.85
CA SER A 70 22.91 11.37 -13.14
C SER A 70 24.27 11.52 -13.83
N GLN A 71 24.89 12.70 -13.75
CA GLN A 71 26.23 12.93 -14.28
C GLN A 71 27.26 12.13 -13.49
N GLY A 72 27.22 12.15 -12.16
CA GLY A 72 28.11 11.34 -11.32
C GLY A 72 28.03 9.83 -11.60
N VAL A 73 26.83 9.30 -11.89
CA VAL A 73 26.65 7.91 -12.32
C VAL A 73 27.28 7.63 -13.68
N THR A 74 27.23 8.61 -14.59
CA THR A 74 27.83 8.49 -15.94
C THR A 74 29.36 8.53 -15.85
N ASP A 75 29.91 9.41 -15.03
CA ASP A 75 31.36 9.54 -14.83
C ASP A 75 31.95 8.30 -14.12
N MET A 76 31.20 7.63 -13.25
CA MET A 76 31.59 6.34 -12.66
C MET A 76 31.57 5.18 -13.66
N LYS A 77 30.86 5.31 -14.79
CA LYS A 77 30.73 4.26 -15.80
C LYS A 77 31.95 4.18 -16.74
N GLU A 78 32.59 5.30 -17.03
CA GLU A 78 33.76 5.36 -17.93
C GLU A 78 34.99 4.54 -17.44
N PRO A 79 35.41 4.60 -16.16
CA PRO A 79 36.55 3.80 -15.70
C PRO A 79 36.30 2.28 -15.68
N LEU A 80 35.03 1.85 -15.63
CA LEU A 80 34.66 0.43 -15.61
C LEU A 80 34.61 -0.19 -17.02
N ILE A 81 34.47 0.62 -18.07
CA ILE A 81 34.48 0.13 -19.46
C ILE A 81 35.92 -0.10 -19.95
N ASP A 82 36.89 0.68 -19.47
CA ASP A 82 38.29 0.52 -19.90
C ASP A 82 39.05 -0.61 -19.18
N SER A 83 38.54 -1.06 -18.03
CA SER A 83 39.06 -2.24 -17.31
C SER A 83 38.47 -3.58 -17.78
N GLY A 84 37.50 -3.56 -18.71
CA GLY A 84 36.77 -4.75 -19.18
C GLY A 84 37.22 -5.34 -20.52
N LYS A 85 38.30 -4.86 -21.14
CA LYS A 85 38.88 -5.48 -22.35
C LYS A 85 39.76 -6.68 -21.99
N THR A 86 39.15 -7.73 -21.44
CA THR A 86 39.72 -9.08 -21.45
C THR A 86 38.93 -9.94 -22.45
N ASP A 87 39.70 -10.66 -23.26
CA ASP A 87 39.30 -11.36 -24.48
C ASP A 87 38.17 -12.39 -24.23
N PRO A 88 36.96 -12.24 -24.83
CA PRO A 88 35.81 -13.09 -24.55
C PRO A 88 35.80 -14.42 -25.35
N THR A 89 36.94 -14.88 -25.86
CA THR A 89 36.96 -16.02 -26.82
C THR A 89 37.53 -17.35 -26.31
N SER A 90 37.84 -17.49 -25.02
CA SER A 90 38.12 -18.81 -24.44
C SER A 90 37.25 -19.08 -23.21
N GLU A 91 36.71 -20.30 -23.12
CA GLU A 91 35.99 -20.85 -21.97
C GLU A 91 34.46 -20.71 -21.95
N ALA A 92 33.82 -21.18 -23.03
CA ALA A 92 32.52 -21.86 -22.92
C ALA A 92 32.70 -23.35 -22.51
N GLY A 93 33.67 -23.63 -21.65
CA GLY A 93 33.91 -24.94 -21.05
C GLY A 93 33.27 -24.95 -19.66
N HIS A 94 32.44 -25.95 -19.38
CA HIS A 94 31.86 -26.29 -18.08
C HIS A 94 32.60 -25.69 -16.86
N LEU A 95 32.18 -24.50 -16.41
CA LEU A 95 32.51 -23.96 -15.10
C LEU A 95 31.79 -24.80 -14.05
N LYS A 96 32.40 -25.93 -13.70
CA LYS A 96 32.36 -26.42 -12.33
C LYS A 96 33.10 -25.36 -11.51
N ASP A 97 32.40 -24.62 -10.67
CA ASP A 97 33.04 -23.76 -9.67
C ASP A 97 34.09 -24.59 -8.92
N GLU A 98 35.36 -24.19 -9.00
CA GLU A 98 36.51 -24.87 -8.38
C GLU A 98 36.35 -25.03 -6.86
N ARG A 99 35.37 -24.35 -6.24
CA ARG A 99 35.04 -24.52 -4.82
C ARG A 99 34.25 -25.80 -4.51
N GLY A 100 33.86 -26.60 -5.51
CA GLY A 100 33.14 -27.86 -5.28
C GLY A 100 31.80 -27.69 -4.54
N VAL A 101 31.26 -26.47 -4.53
CA VAL A 101 29.98 -26.15 -3.88
C VAL A 101 28.88 -26.57 -4.83
N ASN A 102 28.18 -27.66 -4.48
CA ASN A 102 26.97 -28.08 -5.18
C ASN A 102 25.93 -26.96 -5.09
N LEU A 103 25.77 -26.18 -6.17
CA LEU A 103 24.72 -25.17 -6.41
C LEU A 103 23.28 -25.74 -6.42
N THR A 104 23.09 -26.97 -5.96
CA THR A 104 21.79 -27.68 -5.91
C THR A 104 21.26 -27.83 -4.48
N ARG A 105 21.87 -27.21 -3.46
CA ARG A 105 21.65 -27.64 -2.07
C ARG A 105 20.32 -27.24 -1.45
N TYR A 106 19.61 -26.24 -1.97
CA TYR A 106 18.30 -25.86 -1.44
C TYR A 106 17.25 -25.69 -2.53
N PRO A 107 16.04 -26.27 -2.37
CA PRO A 107 14.91 -25.82 -3.15
C PRO A 107 14.66 -24.35 -2.80
N VAL A 108 14.74 -23.50 -3.82
CA VAL A 108 14.57 -22.03 -3.79
C VAL A 108 13.39 -21.57 -2.91
N ILE A 109 12.30 -22.34 -2.89
CA ILE A 109 11.24 -22.27 -1.88
C ILE A 109 10.94 -23.72 -1.45
N PRO A 110 10.84 -24.03 -0.14
CA PRO A 110 10.52 -25.39 0.29
C PRO A 110 9.22 -25.88 -0.38
N PRO A 111 9.19 -27.07 -1.02
CA PRO A 111 8.01 -27.53 -1.76
C PRO A 111 6.72 -27.58 -0.93
N LYS A 112 6.85 -27.84 0.38
CA LYS A 112 5.72 -27.81 1.33
C LYS A 112 5.13 -26.40 1.48
N VAL A 113 5.98 -25.38 1.57
CA VAL A 113 5.59 -23.96 1.65
C VAL A 113 4.97 -23.50 0.33
N MET A 114 5.53 -23.93 -0.80
CA MET A 114 4.96 -23.62 -2.11
C MET A 114 3.58 -24.24 -2.30
N ALA A 115 3.43 -25.55 -2.04
CA ALA A 115 2.15 -26.24 -2.14
C ALA A 115 1.09 -25.62 -1.22
N PHE A 116 1.49 -25.23 0.00
CA PHE A 116 0.66 -24.48 0.94
C PHE A 116 0.12 -23.19 0.34
N CYS A 117 1.03 -22.30 -0.07
CA CYS A 117 0.67 -20.98 -0.59
C CYS A 117 -0.21 -21.10 -1.84
N LEU A 118 0.14 -22.01 -2.75
CA LEU A 118 -0.65 -22.28 -3.97
C LEU A 118 -2.06 -22.81 -3.66
N THR A 119 -2.22 -23.61 -2.61
CA THR A 119 -3.54 -24.10 -2.16
C THR A 119 -4.40 -22.93 -1.65
N PHE A 120 -3.82 -22.03 -0.86
CA PHE A 120 -4.50 -20.82 -0.41
C PHE A 120 -4.86 -19.89 -1.56
N LEU A 121 -3.94 -19.69 -2.51
CA LEU A 121 -4.19 -18.92 -3.72
C LEU A 121 -5.36 -19.54 -4.51
N ALA A 122 -5.34 -20.85 -4.76
CA ALA A 122 -6.41 -21.54 -5.46
C ALA A 122 -7.76 -21.43 -4.72
N ALA A 123 -7.77 -21.61 -3.41
CA ALA A 123 -8.98 -21.47 -2.59
C ALA A 123 -9.53 -20.04 -2.62
N ALA A 124 -8.65 -19.04 -2.54
CA ALA A 124 -9.00 -17.65 -2.70
C ALA A 124 -9.63 -17.43 -4.09
N TYR A 125 -8.96 -17.82 -5.17
CA TYR A 125 -9.48 -17.70 -6.54
C TYR A 125 -10.85 -18.37 -6.73
N LEU A 126 -11.05 -19.57 -6.18
CA LEU A 126 -12.35 -20.23 -6.17
C LEU A 126 -13.38 -19.40 -5.40
N TRP A 127 -13.02 -18.84 -4.25
CA TRP A 127 -13.88 -17.93 -3.49
C TRP A 127 -14.30 -16.70 -4.31
N PHE A 128 -13.36 -16.02 -4.96
CA PHE A 128 -13.66 -14.85 -5.80
C PHE A 128 -14.54 -15.21 -7.01
N THR A 129 -14.25 -16.31 -7.69
CA THR A 129 -15.05 -16.78 -8.83
C THR A 129 -16.46 -17.22 -8.44
N MET A 130 -16.64 -17.83 -7.26
CA MET A 130 -17.97 -18.13 -6.73
C MET A 130 -18.76 -16.85 -6.40
N GLY A 131 -18.07 -15.82 -5.88
CA GLY A 131 -18.65 -14.47 -5.73
C GLY A 131 -19.13 -13.90 -7.07
N ILE A 132 -18.37 -14.09 -8.15
CA ILE A 132 -18.76 -13.68 -9.51
C ILE A 132 -20.06 -14.36 -9.95
N ILE A 133 -20.17 -15.68 -9.77
CA ILE A 133 -21.36 -16.43 -10.19
C ILE A 133 -22.61 -15.94 -9.47
N GLY A 134 -22.51 -15.67 -8.16
CA GLY A 134 -23.59 -15.08 -7.38
C GLY A 134 -23.99 -13.69 -7.88
N PHE A 135 -23.01 -12.86 -8.24
CA PHE A 135 -23.23 -11.51 -8.75
C PHE A 135 -23.91 -11.48 -10.12
N TRP A 136 -23.51 -12.38 -11.03
CA TRP A 136 -24.03 -12.47 -12.41
C TRP A 136 -25.53 -12.77 -12.47
N ARG A 137 -26.09 -13.39 -11.43
CA ARG A 137 -27.50 -13.74 -11.37
C ARG A 137 -28.46 -12.56 -11.18
N ASN A 138 -27.98 -11.37 -10.79
CA ASN A 138 -28.86 -10.37 -10.17
C ASN A 138 -28.88 -8.97 -10.79
N THR A 139 -28.15 -8.65 -11.88
CA THR A 139 -27.96 -7.23 -12.26
C THR A 139 -27.82 -6.91 -13.76
N ALA A 140 -28.10 -5.64 -14.12
CA ALA A 140 -27.84 -5.04 -15.42
C ALA A 140 -26.34 -5.12 -15.79
N PHE A 141 -26.07 -5.81 -16.90
CA PHE A 141 -24.82 -6.53 -17.17
C PHE A 141 -23.59 -5.64 -17.45
N HIS A 142 -23.73 -4.52 -18.17
CA HIS A 142 -22.58 -3.90 -18.83
C HIS A 142 -21.64 -3.10 -17.90
N LYS A 143 -22.17 -2.20 -17.05
CA LYS A 143 -21.30 -1.33 -16.24
C LYS A 143 -20.60 -2.05 -15.09
N LYS A 144 -21.31 -3.03 -14.50
CA LYS A 144 -20.76 -3.86 -13.43
C LYS A 144 -19.62 -4.76 -13.95
N LEU A 145 -19.68 -5.19 -15.22
CA LEU A 145 -18.62 -5.97 -15.83
C LEU A 145 -17.26 -5.25 -15.81
N TYR A 146 -17.21 -3.94 -16.08
CA TYR A 146 -15.94 -3.20 -16.08
C TYR A 146 -15.30 -3.13 -14.69
N LEU A 147 -16.08 -2.85 -13.64
CA LEU A 147 -15.58 -2.91 -12.26
C LEU A 147 -15.08 -4.31 -11.90
N TRP A 148 -15.78 -5.36 -12.33
CA TRP A 148 -15.34 -6.73 -12.11
C TRP A 148 -14.04 -7.07 -12.82
N VAL A 149 -13.92 -6.70 -14.09
CA VAL A 149 -12.67 -6.92 -14.84
C VAL A 149 -11.54 -6.13 -14.18
N ALA A 150 -11.78 -4.87 -13.79
CA ALA A 150 -10.80 -4.08 -13.07
C ALA A 150 -10.36 -4.74 -11.75
N ALA A 151 -11.30 -5.23 -10.92
CA ALA A 151 -10.98 -5.95 -9.70
C ALA A 151 -10.24 -7.26 -9.96
N PHE A 152 -10.64 -8.03 -10.98
CA PHE A 152 -9.93 -9.25 -11.35
C PHE A 152 -8.51 -8.95 -11.83
N LEU A 153 -8.31 -7.89 -12.61
CA LEU A 153 -6.98 -7.47 -13.03
C LEU A 153 -6.11 -7.08 -11.84
N TYR A 154 -6.67 -6.32 -10.89
CA TYR A 154 -5.92 -5.85 -9.72
C TYR A 154 -5.64 -6.96 -8.72
N TYR A 155 -6.66 -7.67 -8.25
CA TYR A 155 -6.50 -8.67 -7.20
C TYR A 155 -6.14 -10.04 -7.73
N GLY A 156 -6.59 -10.42 -8.93
CA GLY A 156 -6.27 -11.73 -9.49
C GLY A 156 -5.01 -11.70 -10.35
N ALA A 157 -5.15 -11.15 -11.55
CA ALA A 157 -4.16 -11.29 -12.60
C ALA A 157 -2.81 -10.65 -12.22
N THR A 158 -2.80 -9.41 -11.73
CA THR A 158 -1.57 -8.67 -11.45
C THR A 158 -0.66 -9.41 -10.46
N PRO A 159 -1.10 -9.83 -9.26
CA PRO A 159 -0.20 -10.43 -8.28
C PRO A 159 0.31 -11.79 -8.72
N VAL A 160 -0.53 -12.60 -9.40
CA VAL A 160 -0.11 -13.90 -9.92
C VAL A 160 0.88 -13.76 -11.06
N VAL A 161 0.63 -12.86 -12.02
CA VAL A 161 1.56 -12.64 -13.14
C VAL A 161 2.86 -12.01 -12.64
N SER A 162 2.80 -11.03 -11.73
CA SER A 162 3.98 -10.42 -11.10
C SER A 162 4.79 -11.45 -10.30
N LEU A 163 4.14 -12.36 -9.57
CA LEU A 163 4.82 -13.46 -8.89
C LEU A 163 5.51 -14.39 -9.90
N LEU A 164 4.80 -14.85 -10.94
CA LEU A 164 5.34 -15.77 -11.95
C LEU A 164 6.51 -15.15 -12.74
N LEU A 165 6.41 -13.88 -13.11
CA LEU A 165 7.50 -13.16 -13.78
C LEU A 165 8.63 -12.84 -12.80
N GLY A 166 8.31 -12.54 -11.55
CA GLY A 166 9.26 -12.37 -10.46
C GLY A 166 10.12 -13.61 -10.23
N MET A 167 9.56 -14.82 -10.36
CA MET A 167 10.33 -16.08 -10.25
C MET A 167 11.43 -16.23 -11.31
N LYS A 168 11.45 -15.39 -12.35
CA LYS A 168 12.56 -15.30 -13.32
C LYS A 168 13.63 -14.28 -12.91
N ALA A 169 13.55 -13.71 -11.71
CA ALA A 169 14.58 -12.84 -11.15
C ALA A 169 15.92 -13.58 -11.06
N THR A 170 16.99 -12.80 -11.14
CA THR A 170 18.34 -13.27 -10.82
C THR A 170 18.83 -12.53 -9.59
N CYS A 171 19.74 -13.12 -8.83
CA CYS A 171 20.25 -12.41 -7.65
C CYS A 171 20.94 -11.09 -8.03
N GLN A 172 21.74 -11.11 -9.10
CA GLN A 172 22.49 -9.94 -9.57
C GLN A 172 21.59 -8.87 -10.21
N GLY A 173 20.61 -9.26 -11.02
CA GLY A 173 19.77 -8.35 -11.80
C GLY A 173 18.45 -7.94 -11.15
N GLY A 174 18.08 -8.60 -10.04
CA GLY A 174 16.78 -8.45 -9.40
C GLY A 174 15.63 -8.91 -10.30
N PRO A 175 14.40 -8.38 -10.09
CA PRO A 175 13.26 -8.68 -10.95
C PRO A 175 13.50 -8.26 -12.42
N PRO A 176 13.07 -9.08 -13.39
CA PRO A 176 13.28 -8.80 -14.80
C PRO A 176 12.45 -7.58 -15.24
N THR A 177 13.01 -6.76 -16.15
CA THR A 177 12.33 -5.55 -16.66
C THR A 177 10.96 -5.86 -17.26
N LEU A 178 10.82 -7.00 -17.93
CA LEU A 178 9.55 -7.49 -18.49
C LEU A 178 8.43 -7.58 -17.44
N ALA A 179 8.75 -7.88 -16.17
CA ALA A 179 7.74 -7.92 -15.11
C ALA A 179 7.10 -6.55 -14.88
N TYR A 180 7.91 -5.48 -14.87
CA TYR A 180 7.45 -4.10 -14.71
C TYR A 180 6.67 -3.60 -15.94
N GLU A 181 7.07 -4.00 -17.15
CA GLU A 181 6.36 -3.65 -18.39
C GLU A 181 4.95 -4.27 -18.41
N VAL A 182 4.86 -5.58 -18.15
CA VAL A 182 3.57 -6.29 -18.08
C VAL A 182 2.69 -5.72 -16.98
N TYR A 183 3.28 -5.43 -15.81
CA TYR A 183 2.61 -4.72 -14.72
C TYR A 183 2.05 -3.36 -15.17
N GLY A 184 2.84 -2.56 -15.88
CA GLY A 184 2.41 -1.25 -16.38
C GLY A 184 1.18 -1.32 -17.27
N VAL A 185 1.10 -2.36 -18.11
CA VAL A 185 -0.11 -2.62 -18.93
C VAL A 185 -1.32 -2.92 -18.04
N PHE A 186 -1.17 -3.79 -17.04
CA PHE A 186 -2.26 -4.09 -16.10
C PHE A 186 -2.74 -2.84 -15.36
N LEU A 187 -1.81 -2.02 -14.86
CA LEU A 187 -2.11 -0.77 -14.18
C LEU A 187 -2.94 0.17 -15.07
N VAL A 188 -2.50 0.41 -16.30
CA VAL A 188 -3.19 1.31 -17.24
C VAL A 188 -4.58 0.79 -17.58
N VAL A 189 -4.71 -0.51 -17.87
CA VAL A 189 -6.01 -1.12 -18.20
C VAL A 189 -6.95 -1.07 -16.99
N HIS A 190 -6.46 -1.44 -15.81
CA HIS A 190 -7.22 -1.37 -14.56
C HIS A 190 -7.75 0.05 -14.31
N MET A 191 -6.86 1.05 -14.34
CA MET A 191 -7.23 2.46 -14.11
C MET A 191 -8.22 2.95 -15.17
N GLY A 192 -8.01 2.61 -16.44
CA GLY A 192 -8.91 3.00 -17.53
C GLY A 192 -10.31 2.40 -17.36
N LEU A 193 -10.40 1.12 -17.01
CA LEU A 193 -11.67 0.44 -16.75
C LEU A 193 -12.39 1.02 -15.54
N ALA A 194 -11.65 1.31 -14.49
CA ALA A 194 -12.19 1.88 -13.28
C ALA A 194 -12.69 3.33 -13.49
N LEU A 195 -11.90 4.16 -14.18
CA LEU A 195 -12.29 5.51 -14.59
C LEU A 195 -13.51 5.50 -15.51
N TYR A 196 -13.57 4.56 -16.45
CA TYR A 196 -14.71 4.41 -17.34
C TYR A 196 -15.98 4.02 -16.57
N ALA A 197 -15.86 3.10 -15.60
CA ALA A 197 -16.99 2.68 -14.79
C ALA A 197 -17.57 3.81 -13.91
N ILE A 198 -16.78 4.84 -13.61
CA ILE A 198 -17.21 6.00 -12.81
C ILE A 198 -17.53 7.24 -13.62
N HIS A 199 -17.36 7.21 -14.93
CA HIS A 199 -17.51 8.41 -15.76
C HIS A 199 -18.91 9.05 -15.64
N ASP A 200 -19.94 8.25 -15.33
CA ASP A 200 -21.31 8.72 -15.15
C ASP A 200 -21.65 9.17 -13.72
N GLU A 201 -20.76 8.93 -12.75
CA GLU A 201 -20.93 9.47 -11.41
C GLU A 201 -20.50 10.96 -11.45
N GLU A 202 -21.20 11.84 -10.74
CA GLU A 202 -20.89 13.29 -10.67
C GLU A 202 -19.59 13.59 -9.90
N ILE A 203 -18.54 12.80 -10.12
CA ILE A 203 -17.21 12.99 -9.53
C ILE A 203 -16.50 14.06 -10.34
N LYS A 204 -16.50 15.28 -9.80
CA LYS A 204 -15.71 16.39 -10.33
C LYS A 204 -14.23 16.07 -10.17
N PHE A 205 -13.55 15.83 -11.30
CA PHE A 205 -12.13 15.45 -11.32
C PHE A 205 -11.25 16.46 -10.55
N TRP A 206 -11.48 17.76 -10.77
CA TRP A 206 -10.75 18.87 -10.14
C TRP A 206 -11.48 19.49 -8.94
N ASP A 207 -12.15 18.67 -8.11
CA ASP A 207 -12.82 19.17 -6.91
C ASP A 207 -11.87 19.36 -5.73
N PHE A 208 -11.16 20.50 -5.72
CA PHE A 208 -10.30 20.89 -4.60
C PHE A 208 -11.07 21.44 -3.40
N SER A 209 -12.41 21.57 -3.46
CA SER A 209 -13.21 22.09 -2.34
C SER A 209 -13.14 21.18 -1.10
N LYS A 210 -12.82 19.90 -1.30
CA LYS A 210 -12.62 18.90 -0.24
C LYS A 210 -11.16 18.82 0.25
N GLY A 211 -10.30 19.70 -0.26
CA GLY A 211 -8.85 19.70 -0.02
C GLY A 211 -8.06 18.89 -1.04
N LEU A 212 -6.77 19.22 -1.17
CA LEU A 212 -5.85 18.61 -2.15
C LEU A 212 -5.79 17.08 -2.04
N MET A 213 -5.72 16.55 -0.82
CA MET A 213 -5.62 15.10 -0.55
C MET A 213 -6.87 14.31 -0.96
N ALA A 214 -8.01 14.99 -1.13
CA ALA A 214 -9.27 14.39 -1.57
C ALA A 214 -9.56 14.65 -3.06
N SER A 215 -8.65 15.31 -3.78
CA SER A 215 -8.80 15.54 -5.22
C SER A 215 -8.64 14.23 -6.01
N THR A 216 -9.37 14.09 -7.11
CA THR A 216 -9.34 12.87 -7.93
C THR A 216 -7.93 12.51 -8.43
N PRO A 217 -7.09 13.45 -8.93
CA PRO A 217 -5.72 13.15 -9.34
C PRO A 217 -4.87 12.55 -8.22
N VAL A 218 -4.96 13.11 -7.01
CA VAL A 218 -4.18 12.64 -5.85
C VAL A 218 -4.67 11.26 -5.42
N LEU A 219 -5.98 11.03 -5.43
CA LEU A 219 -6.55 9.71 -5.13
C LEU A 219 -6.17 8.66 -6.17
N LEU A 220 -6.12 9.01 -7.46
CA LEU A 220 -5.62 8.13 -8.52
C LEU A 220 -4.13 7.81 -8.34
N LEU A 221 -3.33 8.81 -7.95
CA LEU A 221 -1.92 8.58 -7.62
C LEU A 221 -1.78 7.60 -6.45
N PHE A 222 -2.59 7.74 -5.40
CA PHE A 222 -2.57 6.78 -4.28
C PHE A 222 -3.03 5.38 -4.71
N THR A 223 -4.05 5.25 -5.56
CA THR A 223 -4.44 3.96 -6.12
C THR A 223 -3.29 3.36 -6.95
N ALA A 224 -2.59 4.16 -7.75
CA ALA A 224 -1.44 3.68 -8.50
C ALA A 224 -0.30 3.22 -7.58
N LEU A 225 -0.06 3.93 -6.48
CA LEU A 225 0.93 3.54 -5.47
C LEU A 225 0.56 2.22 -4.76
N GLU A 226 -0.71 2.02 -4.39
CA GLU A 226 -1.17 0.74 -3.83
C GLU A 226 -1.01 -0.40 -4.83
N HIS A 227 -1.31 -0.15 -6.10
CA HIS A 227 -1.13 -1.13 -7.17
C HIS A 227 0.36 -1.47 -7.38
N MET A 228 1.25 -0.48 -7.27
CA MET A 228 2.70 -0.68 -7.36
C MET A 228 3.21 -1.52 -6.20
N ASP A 229 2.82 -1.19 -4.98
CA ASP A 229 3.21 -1.86 -3.73
C ASP A 229 2.93 -3.38 -3.81
N MET A 230 1.69 -3.74 -4.18
CA MET A 230 1.27 -5.13 -4.35
C MET A 230 2.10 -5.88 -5.42
N ALA A 231 2.38 -5.23 -6.55
CA ALA A 231 3.15 -5.85 -7.60
C ALA A 231 4.63 -6.01 -7.23
N THR A 232 5.20 -5.02 -6.54
CA THR A 232 6.58 -5.09 -6.04
C THR A 232 6.74 -6.17 -4.98
N ASP A 233 5.76 -6.34 -4.08
CA ASP A 233 5.76 -7.42 -3.10
C ASP A 233 5.70 -8.79 -3.76
N ALA A 234 4.85 -8.96 -4.79
CA ALA A 234 4.77 -10.19 -5.54
C ALA A 234 6.08 -10.51 -6.28
N MET A 235 6.71 -9.51 -6.92
CA MET A 235 7.99 -9.66 -7.60
C MET A 235 9.15 -9.94 -6.62
N PHE A 236 9.08 -9.36 -5.42
CA PHE A 236 10.08 -9.51 -4.37
C PHE A 236 10.24 -10.97 -3.94
N VAL A 237 9.15 -11.75 -3.91
CA VAL A 237 9.21 -13.21 -3.63
C VAL A 237 10.21 -13.90 -4.55
N GLY A 238 10.16 -13.60 -5.85
CA GLY A 238 11.06 -14.19 -6.83
C GLY A 238 12.51 -13.73 -6.71
N ALA A 239 12.73 -12.44 -6.37
CA ALA A 239 14.07 -11.93 -6.08
C ALA A 239 14.68 -12.55 -4.82
N ALA A 240 13.88 -12.69 -3.75
CA ALA A 240 14.28 -13.39 -2.53
C ALA A 240 14.66 -14.85 -2.81
N ALA A 241 13.86 -15.51 -3.65
CA ALA A 241 14.12 -16.86 -4.13
C ALA A 241 15.46 -16.96 -4.88
N ALA A 242 15.74 -16.03 -5.80
CA ALA A 242 16.95 -16.05 -6.60
C ALA A 242 18.25 -15.85 -5.79
N CYS A 243 18.18 -15.24 -4.61
CA CYS A 243 19.32 -15.03 -3.70
C CYS A 243 19.30 -15.93 -2.44
N SER A 244 18.54 -17.02 -2.44
CA SER A 244 18.21 -17.80 -1.23
C SER A 244 19.41 -18.17 -0.37
N ASP A 245 20.49 -18.62 -1.02
CA ASP A 245 21.64 -19.23 -0.34
C ASP A 245 22.40 -18.22 0.52
N ASN A 246 22.58 -17.00 0.02
CA ASN A 246 23.30 -15.96 0.75
C ASN A 246 22.42 -15.31 1.83
N VAL A 247 21.14 -15.13 1.54
CA VAL A 247 20.25 -14.36 2.41
C VAL A 247 19.76 -15.17 3.59
N THR A 248 19.49 -16.46 3.39
CA THR A 248 18.93 -17.30 4.47
C THR A 248 19.91 -17.43 5.62
N ASP A 249 21.18 -17.71 5.35
CA ASP A 249 22.20 -17.87 6.39
C ASP A 249 22.44 -16.54 7.14
N ALA A 250 22.60 -15.43 6.41
CA ALA A 250 22.77 -14.11 7.01
C ALA A 250 21.55 -13.71 7.89
N PHE A 251 20.33 -14.00 7.41
CA PHE A 251 19.12 -13.76 8.17
C PHE A 251 19.06 -14.62 9.44
N LEU A 252 19.36 -15.92 9.34
CA LEU A 252 19.38 -16.84 10.48
C LEU A 252 20.42 -16.44 11.54
N THR A 253 21.60 -16.02 11.12
CA THR A 253 22.65 -15.50 12.01
C THR A 253 22.18 -14.25 12.74
N SER A 254 21.51 -13.33 12.03
CA SER A 254 21.00 -12.10 12.65
C SER A 254 19.99 -12.38 13.78
N TRP A 255 19.20 -13.46 13.66
CA TRP A 255 18.23 -13.87 14.67
C TRP A 255 18.82 -14.67 15.82
N GLN A 256 19.89 -15.43 15.59
CA GLN A 256 20.59 -16.16 16.66
C GLN A 256 21.14 -15.23 17.74
N ALA A 257 21.50 -14.00 17.37
CA ALA A 257 21.98 -12.99 18.31
C ALA A 257 20.87 -12.46 19.27
N VAL A 258 19.59 -12.76 19.01
CA VAL A 258 18.47 -12.29 19.84
C VAL A 258 18.28 -13.24 21.04
N PRO A 259 18.44 -12.76 22.28
CA PRO A 259 18.34 -13.60 23.47
C PRO A 259 16.93 -14.17 23.65
N PHE A 260 16.84 -15.38 24.21
CA PHE A 260 15.62 -16.15 24.51
C PHE A 260 14.79 -16.64 23.31
N VAL A 261 14.76 -15.90 22.20
CA VAL A 261 13.93 -16.20 21.01
C VAL A 261 14.75 -16.84 19.89
N GLY A 262 16.04 -16.48 19.78
CA GLY A 262 16.88 -16.81 18.61
C GLY A 262 16.96 -18.30 18.27
N GLY A 263 17.11 -19.18 19.27
CA GLY A 263 17.23 -20.63 19.01
C GLY A 263 15.98 -21.28 18.43
N GLY A 264 14.80 -20.95 18.99
CA GLY A 264 13.52 -21.45 18.47
C GLY A 264 13.21 -20.88 17.09
N LEU A 265 13.43 -19.58 16.91
CA LEU A 265 13.18 -18.90 15.64
C LEU A 265 14.14 -19.38 14.54
N LYS A 266 15.40 -19.65 14.86
CA LYS A 266 16.36 -20.24 13.91
C LYS A 266 15.83 -21.56 13.35
N THR A 267 15.37 -22.46 14.22
CA THR A 267 14.84 -23.78 13.81
C THR A 267 13.65 -23.63 12.85
N VAL A 268 12.74 -22.70 13.14
CA VAL A 268 11.61 -22.38 12.25
C VAL A 268 12.12 -21.85 10.90
N MET A 269 13.03 -20.89 10.94
CA MET A 269 13.51 -20.18 9.75
C MET A 269 14.40 -21.05 8.87
N GLU A 270 15.10 -22.04 9.43
CA GLU A 270 15.80 -23.08 8.67
C GLU A 270 14.82 -23.93 7.84
N GLN A 271 13.63 -24.20 8.38
CA GLN A 271 12.59 -24.94 7.66
C GLN A 271 11.87 -24.09 6.62
N LEU A 272 11.64 -22.80 6.91
CA LEU A 272 10.97 -21.88 6.00
C LEU A 272 11.88 -21.34 4.90
N THR A 273 13.16 -21.17 5.20
CA THR A 273 14.12 -20.31 4.48
C THR A 273 13.66 -18.85 4.38
N PHE A 274 14.56 -17.93 4.03
CA PHE A 274 14.17 -16.53 3.81
C PHE A 274 13.11 -16.36 2.70
N PRO A 275 13.27 -16.93 1.50
CA PRO A 275 12.25 -16.80 0.45
C PRO A 275 10.92 -17.46 0.80
N GLY A 276 10.90 -18.58 1.54
CA GLY A 276 9.64 -19.15 2.00
C GLY A 276 8.93 -18.28 3.04
N LEU A 277 9.68 -17.59 3.93
CA LEU A 277 9.10 -16.56 4.80
C LEU A 277 8.50 -15.40 4.01
N VAL A 278 9.22 -14.87 3.04
CA VAL A 278 8.74 -13.78 2.15
C VAL A 278 7.48 -14.20 1.41
N PHE A 279 7.46 -15.43 0.86
CA PHE A 279 6.29 -15.93 0.15
C PHE A 279 5.07 -16.09 1.06
N CYS A 280 5.27 -16.64 2.26
CA CYS A 280 4.22 -16.75 3.27
C CYS A 280 3.68 -15.37 3.69
N ALA A 281 4.58 -14.42 3.96
CA ALA A 281 4.19 -13.05 4.30
C ALA A 281 3.39 -12.40 3.17
N PHE A 282 3.81 -12.60 1.91
CA PHE A 282 3.10 -12.06 0.76
C PHE A 282 1.69 -12.65 0.66
N VAL A 283 1.57 -13.98 0.69
CA VAL A 283 0.27 -14.64 0.53
C VAL A 283 -0.66 -14.34 1.71
N LEU A 284 -0.17 -14.46 2.94
CA LEU A 284 -1.02 -14.41 4.14
C LEU A 284 -1.27 -12.98 4.66
N ALA A 285 -0.29 -12.09 4.52
CA ALA A 285 -0.36 -10.75 5.09
C ALA A 285 -0.71 -9.66 4.06
N ALA A 286 -0.32 -9.83 2.79
CA ALA A 286 -0.62 -8.86 1.73
C ALA A 286 -1.76 -9.32 0.81
N TYR A 287 -1.61 -10.47 0.15
CA TYR A 287 -2.49 -10.89 -0.93
C TYR A 287 -3.87 -11.37 -0.45
N LEU A 288 -3.92 -12.36 0.44
CA LEU A 288 -5.18 -12.99 0.86
C LEU A 288 -6.13 -12.01 1.56
N PRO A 289 -5.68 -11.12 2.47
CA PRO A 289 -6.56 -10.11 3.06
C PRO A 289 -7.26 -9.24 2.01
N GLN A 290 -6.51 -8.82 0.99
CA GLN A 290 -7.01 -7.98 -0.09
C GLN A 290 -7.96 -8.74 -1.01
N PHE A 291 -7.54 -9.94 -1.43
CA PHE A 291 -8.29 -10.78 -2.35
C PHE A 291 -9.61 -11.28 -1.76
N ALA A 292 -9.62 -11.71 -0.51
CA ALA A 292 -10.81 -12.21 0.19
C ALA A 292 -11.69 -11.09 0.76
N MET A 293 -11.37 -9.83 0.45
CA MET A 293 -12.08 -8.64 0.91
C MET A 293 -12.22 -8.57 2.43
N VAL A 294 -11.24 -9.06 3.18
CA VAL A 294 -11.38 -9.34 4.60
C VAL A 294 -11.87 -8.10 5.36
N TYR A 295 -13.15 -8.09 5.75
CA TYR A 295 -13.85 -6.91 6.30
C TYR A 295 -13.82 -6.86 7.84
N SER A 296 -13.31 -7.93 8.47
CA SER A 296 -13.43 -8.15 9.91
C SER A 296 -12.11 -7.92 10.62
N PHE A 297 -12.11 -7.01 11.61
CA PHE A 297 -11.04 -6.83 12.61
C PHE A 297 -10.52 -8.17 13.15
N TRP A 298 -11.39 -9.16 13.28
CA TRP A 298 -11.06 -10.47 13.86
C TRP A 298 -10.29 -11.38 12.92
N LEU A 299 -10.40 -11.18 11.60
CA LEU A 299 -9.73 -12.07 10.66
C LEU A 299 -8.24 -11.74 10.53
N CYS A 300 -7.82 -10.51 10.80
CA CYS A 300 -6.41 -10.15 10.72
C CYS A 300 -5.56 -10.76 11.86
N PRO A 301 -5.92 -10.64 13.16
CA PRO A 301 -5.31 -11.41 14.23
C PRO A 301 -5.41 -12.92 13.98
N PHE A 302 -6.49 -13.38 13.36
CA PHE A 302 -6.62 -14.78 13.00
C PHE A 302 -5.63 -15.21 11.91
N LEU A 303 -5.40 -14.41 10.87
CA LEU A 303 -4.41 -14.69 9.82
C LEU A 303 -2.99 -14.67 10.40
N VAL A 304 -2.72 -13.76 11.34
CA VAL A 304 -1.47 -13.74 12.12
C VAL A 304 -1.34 -14.98 12.98
N ILE A 305 -2.37 -15.35 13.74
CA ILE A 305 -2.41 -16.59 14.53
C ILE A 305 -2.24 -17.80 13.62
N THR A 306 -2.85 -17.80 12.44
CA THR A 306 -2.71 -18.88 11.45
C THR A 306 -1.28 -18.94 10.92
N MET A 307 -0.65 -17.80 10.65
CA MET A 307 0.77 -17.72 10.28
C MET A 307 1.67 -18.23 11.40
N LEU A 308 1.39 -17.87 12.66
CA LEU A 308 2.14 -18.34 13.83
C LEU A 308 1.93 -19.83 14.08
N LEU A 309 0.70 -20.33 13.95
CA LEU A 309 0.36 -21.75 14.04
C LEU A 309 0.96 -22.53 12.88
N LEU A 310 1.08 -21.94 11.70
CA LEU A 310 1.76 -22.52 10.54
C LEU A 310 3.26 -22.60 10.78
N VAL A 311 3.88 -21.51 11.21
CA VAL A 311 5.28 -21.46 11.67
C VAL A 311 5.53 -22.56 12.70
N PHE A 312 4.63 -22.69 13.67
CA PHE A 312 4.69 -23.73 14.69
C PHE A 312 4.50 -25.14 14.11
N ALA A 313 3.50 -25.36 13.25
CA ALA A 313 3.21 -26.67 12.66
C ALA A 313 4.33 -27.14 11.71
N LEU A 314 4.95 -26.22 10.97
CA LEU A 314 6.09 -26.48 10.09
C LEU A 314 7.38 -26.75 10.90
N SER A 315 7.48 -26.22 12.12
CA SER A 315 8.61 -26.46 13.01
C SER A 315 8.59 -27.84 13.68
N ILE A 316 7.46 -28.56 13.66
CA ILE A 316 7.36 -29.89 14.25
C ILE A 316 7.83 -30.93 13.22
N PRO A 317 8.96 -31.62 13.44
CA PRO A 317 9.58 -32.52 12.45
C PRO A 317 8.73 -33.74 12.09
N PHE A 318 7.62 -34.00 12.79
CA PHE A 318 6.91 -35.29 12.74
C PHE A 318 5.55 -35.32 12.03
N ASN A 319 4.96 -34.22 11.55
CA ASN A 319 3.59 -34.27 10.99
C ASN A 319 3.37 -33.35 9.77
N GLY A 320 4.09 -33.61 8.68
CA GLY A 320 3.84 -32.93 7.40
C GLY A 320 2.40 -33.07 6.87
N TRP A 321 1.70 -34.16 7.23
CA TRP A 321 0.30 -34.37 6.89
C TRP A 321 -0.66 -33.48 7.72
N LEU A 322 -0.34 -33.20 8.99
CA LEU A 322 -1.17 -32.34 9.84
C LEU A 322 -1.09 -30.90 9.37
N ALA A 323 0.11 -30.43 8.98
CA ALA A 323 0.25 -29.21 8.21
C ALA A 323 -0.61 -29.32 6.94
N GLY A 324 -0.38 -30.31 6.07
CA GLY A 324 -1.17 -30.50 4.85
C GLY A 324 -2.71 -30.53 5.02
N ALA A 325 -3.23 -30.94 6.18
CA ALA A 325 -4.66 -30.96 6.49
C ALA A 325 -5.18 -29.66 7.11
N LEU A 326 -4.42 -29.05 8.03
CA LEU A 326 -4.76 -27.76 8.65
C LEU A 326 -4.79 -26.63 7.62
N VAL A 327 -3.92 -26.72 6.63
CA VAL A 327 -3.69 -25.72 5.59
C VAL A 327 -4.92 -25.45 4.72
N PRO A 328 -5.57 -26.44 4.08
CA PRO A 328 -6.84 -26.24 3.41
C PRO A 328 -8.03 -26.27 4.39
N GLY A 329 -7.90 -26.98 5.52
CA GLY A 329 -8.96 -27.16 6.50
C GLY A 329 -9.37 -25.87 7.20
N LEU A 330 -8.40 -25.03 7.63
CA LEU A 330 -8.67 -23.77 8.33
C LEU A 330 -9.40 -22.73 7.45
N PRO A 331 -8.96 -22.44 6.21
CA PRO A 331 -9.66 -21.53 5.31
C PRO A 331 -11.05 -22.04 4.93
N LEU A 332 -11.17 -23.35 4.66
CA LEU A 332 -12.47 -23.95 4.33
C LEU A 332 -13.41 -23.92 5.54
N ALA A 333 -12.92 -24.25 6.74
CA ALA A 333 -13.69 -24.16 7.98
C ALA A 333 -14.13 -22.73 8.26
N LEU A 334 -13.27 -21.73 8.01
CA LEU A 334 -13.61 -20.32 8.09
C LEU A 334 -14.68 -19.92 7.08
N ALA A 335 -14.51 -20.32 5.82
CA ALA A 335 -15.43 -20.04 4.73
C ALA A 335 -16.86 -20.49 5.05
N ILE A 336 -16.99 -21.64 5.69
CA ILE A 336 -18.28 -22.21 6.12
C ILE A 336 -18.69 -21.80 7.54
N SER A 337 -17.80 -21.20 8.32
CA SER A 337 -18.10 -20.75 9.69
C SER A 337 -19.06 -19.57 9.72
N PHE A 338 -19.59 -19.28 10.91
CA PHE A 338 -20.38 -18.05 11.15
C PHE A 338 -19.63 -16.77 10.75
N LEU A 339 -18.30 -16.73 10.95
CA LEU A 339 -17.48 -15.60 10.53
C LEU A 339 -17.42 -15.46 9.01
N GLY A 340 -17.25 -16.57 8.29
CA GLY A 340 -17.31 -16.61 6.82
C GLY A 340 -18.68 -16.20 6.29
N ALA A 341 -19.77 -16.67 6.90
CA ALA A 341 -21.13 -16.26 6.52
C ALA A 341 -21.40 -14.77 6.79
N LYS A 342 -20.84 -14.20 7.87
CA LYS A 342 -20.92 -12.75 8.14
C LYS A 342 -20.11 -11.98 7.11
N GLN A 343 -18.89 -12.43 6.80
CA GLN A 343 -18.03 -11.86 5.77
C GLN A 343 -18.72 -11.85 4.40
N TRP A 344 -19.37 -12.95 4.00
CA TRP A 344 -20.14 -13.02 2.75
C TRP A 344 -21.31 -12.05 2.69
N ARG A 345 -22.03 -11.88 3.80
CA ARG A 345 -23.13 -10.89 3.85
C ARG A 345 -22.62 -9.47 3.69
N VAL A 346 -21.49 -9.13 4.33
CA VAL A 346 -20.85 -7.82 4.15
C VAL A 346 -20.39 -7.66 2.71
N ALA A 347 -19.69 -8.64 2.15
CA ALA A 347 -19.24 -8.60 0.76
C ALA A 347 -20.41 -8.45 -0.24
N GLY A 348 -21.50 -9.18 -0.03
CA GLY A 348 -22.71 -9.06 -0.85
C GLY A 348 -23.30 -7.65 -0.80
N TYR A 349 -23.44 -7.08 0.40
CA TYR A 349 -23.96 -5.71 0.59
C TYR A 349 -23.05 -4.65 -0.06
N GLU A 350 -21.74 -4.82 0.02
CA GLU A 350 -20.78 -3.89 -0.60
C GLU A 350 -20.77 -3.95 -2.12
N LEU A 351 -21.06 -5.11 -2.70
CA LEU A 351 -21.14 -5.28 -4.15
C LEU A 351 -22.47 -4.80 -4.75
N GLU A 352 -23.50 -4.56 -3.93
CA GLU A 352 -24.78 -4.01 -4.39
C GLU A 352 -24.66 -2.53 -4.76
N ASP A 353 -23.95 -1.75 -3.95
CA ASP A 353 -23.68 -0.32 -4.17
C ASP A 353 -22.46 -0.13 -5.07
N ARG A 354 -22.63 0.64 -6.16
CA ARG A 354 -21.54 0.93 -7.11
C ARG A 354 -20.36 1.64 -6.46
N ARG A 355 -20.59 2.52 -5.48
CA ARG A 355 -19.53 3.28 -4.82
C ARG A 355 -18.65 2.36 -3.99
N LYS A 356 -19.30 1.46 -3.26
CA LYS A 356 -18.65 0.43 -2.45
C LYS A 356 -17.95 -0.62 -3.30
N ALA A 357 -18.55 -1.04 -4.42
CA ALA A 357 -17.89 -1.85 -5.44
C ALA A 357 -16.66 -1.15 -6.04
N GLY A 358 -16.72 0.18 -6.19
CA GLY A 358 -15.61 1.02 -6.59
C GLY A 358 -14.45 1.00 -5.60
N LEU A 359 -14.72 1.27 -4.32
CA LEU A 359 -13.75 1.11 -3.24
C LEU A 359 -13.18 -0.30 -3.17
N TRP A 360 -14.03 -1.30 -3.43
CA TRP A 360 -13.60 -2.69 -3.50
C TRP A 360 -12.56 -2.92 -4.59
N VAL A 361 -12.68 -2.30 -5.77
CA VAL A 361 -11.72 -2.39 -6.88
C VAL A 361 -10.38 -1.69 -6.54
N GLY A 362 -10.21 -1.13 -5.34
CA GLY A 362 -9.02 -0.38 -4.93
C GLY A 362 -9.08 1.11 -5.31
N MET A 363 -10.19 1.56 -5.88
CA MET A 363 -10.31 2.95 -6.34
C MET A 363 -10.63 3.87 -5.18
N LEU A 364 -9.58 4.47 -4.63
CA LEU A 364 -9.66 5.41 -3.50
C LEU A 364 -10.42 6.69 -3.88
N VAL A 365 -10.58 6.97 -5.18
CA VAL A 365 -11.42 8.06 -5.71
C VAL A 365 -12.84 8.01 -5.15
N PHE A 366 -13.38 6.82 -4.86
CA PHE A 366 -14.72 6.68 -4.29
C PHE A 366 -14.82 7.09 -2.82
N GLU A 367 -13.71 7.22 -2.08
CA GLU A 367 -13.72 7.74 -0.71
C GLU A 367 -14.13 9.22 -0.65
N ALA A 368 -13.94 9.95 -1.76
CA ALA A 368 -14.36 11.34 -1.90
C ALA A 368 -15.87 11.49 -2.15
N ALA A 369 -16.62 10.40 -2.36
CA ALA A 369 -18.05 10.45 -2.59
C ALA A 369 -18.83 10.74 -1.29
N PRO A 370 -19.86 11.63 -1.31
CA PRO A 370 -20.69 11.88 -0.13
C PRO A 370 -21.39 10.60 0.37
N GLY A 371 -21.35 10.34 1.68
CA GLY A 371 -22.07 9.24 2.32
C GLY A 371 -21.37 7.87 2.32
N ALA A 372 -20.11 7.79 1.86
CA ALA A 372 -19.38 6.52 1.79
C ALA A 372 -18.79 6.03 3.12
N LYS A 373 -18.83 6.83 4.20
CA LYS A 373 -18.06 6.54 5.42
C LYS A 373 -18.82 5.67 6.42
N ASP A 374 -18.29 4.47 6.63
CA ASP A 374 -18.50 3.67 7.83
C ASP A 374 -17.24 3.82 8.70
N GLU A 375 -17.25 4.81 9.60
CA GLU A 375 -16.04 5.35 10.24
C GLU A 375 -15.24 4.29 11.03
N ASP A 376 -15.91 3.35 11.68
CA ASP A 376 -15.26 2.31 12.49
C ASP A 376 -14.58 1.24 11.62
N ARG A 377 -15.17 0.95 10.46
CA ARG A 377 -14.66 -0.07 9.53
C ARG A 377 -13.40 0.40 8.83
N ASP A 378 -13.38 1.65 8.38
CA ASP A 378 -12.23 2.20 7.65
C ASP A 378 -10.97 2.25 8.52
N MET A 379 -11.14 2.50 9.82
CA MET A 379 -10.03 2.54 10.79
C MET A 379 -9.31 1.19 10.87
N VAL A 380 -10.07 0.12 11.08
CA VAL A 380 -9.53 -1.24 11.22
C VAL A 380 -8.85 -1.71 9.95
N LEU A 381 -9.49 -1.49 8.80
CA LEU A 381 -8.95 -1.91 7.51
C LEU A 381 -7.66 -1.17 7.17
N THR A 382 -7.64 0.14 7.42
CA THR A 382 -6.43 0.94 7.22
C THR A 382 -5.32 0.44 8.12
N LEU A 383 -5.62 0.14 9.38
CA LEU A 383 -4.63 -0.38 10.32
C LEU A 383 -4.05 -1.72 9.89
N SER A 384 -4.90 -2.68 9.51
CA SER A 384 -4.43 -4.00 9.10
C SER A 384 -3.57 -3.94 7.83
N ARG A 385 -3.97 -3.10 6.87
CA ARG A 385 -3.20 -2.86 5.63
C ARG A 385 -1.84 -2.23 5.94
N VAL A 386 -1.81 -1.22 6.80
CA VAL A 386 -0.54 -0.56 7.13
C VAL A 386 0.40 -1.52 7.87
N LEU A 387 -0.07 -2.17 8.93
CA LEU A 387 0.80 -2.98 9.80
C LEU A 387 1.19 -4.33 9.22
N PHE A 388 0.24 -5.08 8.64
CA PHE A 388 0.51 -6.45 8.25
C PHE A 388 0.88 -6.58 6.78
N GLU A 389 0.23 -5.81 5.91
CA GLU A 389 0.52 -5.81 4.48
C GLU A 389 1.82 -5.02 4.23
N ASN A 390 1.88 -3.73 4.53
CA ASN A 390 3.06 -2.95 4.12
C ASN A 390 4.25 -3.09 5.08
N MET A 391 4.08 -2.96 6.40
CA MET A 391 5.25 -2.88 7.31
C MET A 391 6.05 -4.17 7.36
N VAL A 392 5.38 -5.33 7.37
CA VAL A 392 6.07 -6.64 7.35
C VAL A 392 6.85 -6.81 6.05
N GLN A 393 6.24 -6.49 4.91
CA GLN A 393 6.91 -6.58 3.61
C GLN A 393 8.07 -5.61 3.47
N LEU A 394 7.89 -4.34 3.84
CA LEU A 394 8.95 -3.34 3.83
C LEU A 394 10.13 -3.72 4.73
N TRP A 395 9.85 -4.27 5.91
CA TRP A 395 10.89 -4.77 6.80
C TRP A 395 11.67 -5.94 6.18
N LEU A 396 10.98 -6.88 5.54
CA LEU A 396 11.60 -8.01 4.84
C LEU A 396 12.41 -7.54 3.62
N GLN A 397 11.87 -6.63 2.81
CA GLN A 397 12.56 -6.03 1.65
C GLN A 397 13.80 -5.26 2.06
N ALA A 398 13.74 -4.46 3.13
CA ALA A 398 14.89 -3.71 3.62
C ALA A 398 15.97 -4.63 4.19
N SER A 399 15.56 -5.71 4.86
CA SER A 399 16.48 -6.73 5.34
C SER A 399 17.14 -7.47 4.18
N PHE A 400 16.36 -7.87 3.17
CA PHE A 400 16.89 -8.46 1.95
C PHE A 400 17.89 -7.54 1.23
N PHE A 401 17.55 -6.26 1.09
CA PHE A 401 18.43 -5.26 0.46
C PHE A 401 19.77 -5.17 1.19
N ALA A 402 19.76 -5.15 2.53
CA ALA A 402 20.96 -5.18 3.35
C ALA A 402 21.80 -6.44 3.13
N PHE A 403 21.19 -7.63 3.15
CA PHE A 403 21.93 -8.90 3.02
C PHE A 403 22.43 -9.19 1.60
N THR A 404 21.80 -8.61 0.58
CA THR A 404 22.18 -8.83 -0.82
C THR A 404 23.03 -7.71 -1.39
N PHE A 405 23.33 -6.68 -0.59
CA PHE A 405 23.91 -5.41 -1.05
C PHE A 405 25.11 -5.61 -1.99
N ASP A 406 26.07 -6.46 -1.61
CA ASP A 406 27.26 -6.76 -2.42
C ASP A 406 27.01 -7.71 -3.59
N ALA A 407 26.01 -8.58 -3.49
CA ALA A 407 25.69 -9.58 -4.50
C ALA A 407 24.87 -8.99 -5.67
N VAL A 408 24.17 -7.89 -5.44
CA VAL A 408 23.30 -7.24 -6.44
C VAL A 408 24.07 -6.18 -7.24
N THR A 409 23.74 -6.04 -8.53
CA THR A 409 24.26 -4.97 -9.38
C THR A 409 23.71 -3.61 -8.95
N ASN A 410 24.40 -2.51 -9.31
CA ASN A 410 23.90 -1.14 -9.07
C ASN A 410 22.48 -0.93 -9.61
N THR A 411 22.17 -1.46 -10.80
CA THR A 411 20.82 -1.38 -11.37
C THR A 411 19.78 -2.09 -10.51
N ALA A 412 20.10 -3.27 -9.99
CA ALA A 412 19.22 -4.00 -9.08
C ALA A 412 19.06 -3.27 -7.74
N ARG A 413 20.15 -2.69 -7.18
CA ARG A 413 20.09 -1.84 -5.99
C ARG A 413 19.11 -0.68 -6.19
N THR A 414 19.22 0.04 -7.31
CA THR A 414 18.29 1.14 -7.63
C THR A 414 16.84 0.65 -7.72
N LYS A 415 16.58 -0.49 -8.37
CA LYS A 415 15.22 -1.07 -8.42
C LYS A 415 14.66 -1.37 -7.03
N PHE A 416 15.47 -1.97 -6.14
CA PHE A 416 15.04 -2.25 -4.77
C PHE A 416 14.81 -0.97 -3.96
N LEU A 417 15.66 0.05 -4.11
CA LEU A 417 15.47 1.35 -3.44
C LEU A 417 14.21 2.08 -3.92
N VAL A 418 13.92 2.05 -5.22
CA VAL A 418 12.69 2.60 -5.77
C VAL A 418 11.49 1.84 -5.21
N SER A 419 11.52 0.51 -5.19
CA SER A 419 10.48 -0.34 -4.60
C SER A 419 10.23 0.00 -3.13
N LEU A 420 11.29 0.03 -2.32
CA LEU A 420 11.23 0.39 -0.90
C LEU A 420 10.68 1.80 -0.69
N SER A 421 11.11 2.76 -1.52
CA SER A 421 10.63 4.14 -1.45
C SER A 421 9.14 4.25 -1.78
N LEU A 422 8.68 3.53 -2.81
CA LEU A 422 7.27 3.48 -3.18
C LEU A 422 6.41 2.88 -2.06
N GLY A 423 6.82 1.76 -1.47
CA GLY A 423 6.10 1.17 -0.34
C GLY A 423 6.11 2.05 0.92
N LEU A 424 7.22 2.75 1.19
CA LEU A 424 7.29 3.75 2.27
C LEU A 424 6.30 4.90 2.04
N VAL A 425 6.25 5.45 0.82
CA VAL A 425 5.30 6.52 0.46
C VAL A 425 3.86 6.02 0.50
N ALA A 426 3.59 4.81 -0.02
CA ALA A 426 2.27 4.17 0.01
C ALA A 426 1.80 3.85 1.43
N SER A 427 2.72 3.62 2.36
CA SER A 427 2.43 3.45 3.79
C SER A 427 2.20 4.78 4.49
N ALA A 428 3.04 5.77 4.22
CA ALA A 428 2.94 7.10 4.79
C ALA A 428 1.64 7.82 4.36
N SER A 429 1.18 7.61 3.13
CA SER A 429 -0.06 8.19 2.61
C SER A 429 -1.33 7.69 3.33
N LYS A 430 -1.26 6.51 3.97
CA LYS A 430 -2.37 5.94 4.75
C LYS A 430 -2.50 6.59 6.15
N VAL A 431 -1.46 7.27 6.65
CA VAL A 431 -1.45 7.87 8.00
C VAL A 431 -2.47 8.99 8.16
N PRO A 432 -2.54 10.00 7.27
CA PRO A 432 -3.51 11.08 7.41
C PRO A 432 -4.96 10.57 7.37
N ARG A 433 -5.23 9.53 6.57
CA ARG A 433 -6.56 8.92 6.46
C ARG A 433 -7.00 8.26 7.76
N PHE A 434 -6.07 7.68 8.49
CA PHE A 434 -6.32 7.13 9.80
C PHE A 434 -6.50 8.22 10.87
N LEU A 435 -5.62 9.23 10.90
CA LEU A 435 -5.62 10.25 11.95
C LEU A 435 -6.79 11.23 11.83
N TYR A 436 -7.14 11.65 10.62
CA TYR A 436 -8.12 12.73 10.43
C TYR A 436 -9.52 12.40 10.99
N PRO A 437 -10.13 11.23 10.72
CA PRO A 437 -11.42 10.86 11.31
C PRO A 437 -11.35 10.76 12.84
N GLN A 438 -10.26 10.23 13.39
CA GLN A 438 -10.07 10.11 14.84
C GLN A 438 -10.00 11.47 15.52
N MET A 439 -9.28 12.42 14.92
CA MET A 439 -9.23 13.80 15.42
C MET A 439 -10.61 14.47 15.41
N MET A 440 -11.43 14.19 14.40
CA MET A 440 -12.80 14.72 14.32
C MET A 440 -13.77 14.05 15.30
N GLN A 441 -13.67 12.73 15.49
CA GLN A 441 -14.47 11.98 16.47
C GLN A 441 -14.15 12.40 17.91
N CYS A 442 -12.89 12.75 18.20
CA CYS A 442 -12.49 13.19 19.53
C CYS A 442 -13.21 14.47 20.00
N GLN A 443 -13.86 15.22 19.11
CA GLN A 443 -14.67 16.37 19.50
C GLN A 443 -16.06 15.99 20.06
N ARG A 444 -16.51 14.74 19.92
CA ARG A 444 -17.93 14.36 20.19
C ARG A 444 -18.19 13.63 21.52
N SER A 445 -17.21 13.04 22.21
CA SER A 445 -17.49 12.23 23.43
C SER A 445 -16.32 12.10 24.41
N GLU A 446 -16.38 12.71 25.60
CA GLU A 446 -15.26 12.82 26.55
C GLU A 446 -14.63 11.49 27.02
N ARG A 447 -15.42 10.41 27.20
CA ARG A 447 -14.88 9.15 27.75
C ARG A 447 -14.30 8.20 26.70
N THR A 448 -14.80 8.22 25.47
CA THR A 448 -14.23 7.42 24.36
C THR A 448 -13.00 8.11 23.75
N VAL A 449 -12.87 9.43 23.93
CA VAL A 449 -11.71 10.22 23.49
C VAL A 449 -10.41 9.70 24.05
N VAL A 450 -10.30 9.45 25.36
CA VAL A 450 -9.00 9.08 25.95
C VAL A 450 -8.49 7.75 25.40
N ALA A 451 -9.35 6.74 25.32
CA ALA A 451 -8.98 5.43 24.77
C ALA A 451 -8.65 5.52 23.27
N ALA A 452 -9.44 6.26 22.49
CA ALA A 452 -9.20 6.46 21.06
C ALA A 452 -7.90 7.23 20.80
N VAL A 453 -7.61 8.29 21.57
CA VAL A 453 -6.37 9.07 21.47
C VAL A 453 -5.16 8.23 21.83
N ILE A 454 -5.20 7.46 22.92
CA ILE A 454 -4.09 6.58 23.30
C ILE A 454 -3.86 5.52 22.21
N ALA A 455 -4.93 4.89 21.71
CA ALA A 455 -4.82 3.91 20.64
C ALA A 455 -4.22 4.53 19.37
N ALA A 456 -4.74 5.69 18.93
CA ALA A 456 -4.24 6.44 17.78
C ALA A 456 -2.77 6.83 17.94
N TRP A 457 -2.35 7.26 19.14
CA TRP A 457 -0.98 7.64 19.43
C TRP A 457 -0.03 6.44 19.43
N LEU A 458 -0.43 5.32 20.03
CA LEU A 458 0.35 4.07 20.01
C LEU A 458 0.52 3.56 18.59
N MET A 459 -0.55 3.59 17.79
CA MET A 459 -0.51 3.19 16.38
C MET A 459 0.38 4.12 15.56
N PHE A 460 0.21 5.42 15.70
CA PHE A 460 1.06 6.40 15.03
C PHE A 460 2.54 6.21 15.37
N SER A 461 2.85 6.05 16.66
CA SER A 461 4.21 5.84 17.14
C SER A 461 4.80 4.52 16.62
N SER A 462 4.01 3.45 16.62
CA SER A 462 4.43 2.15 16.06
C SER A 462 4.71 2.24 14.57
N LEU A 463 3.88 2.96 13.82
CA LEU A 463 4.03 3.14 12.40
C LEU A 463 5.26 3.99 12.05
N VAL A 464 5.38 5.18 12.66
CA VAL A 464 6.55 6.05 12.46
C VAL A 464 7.83 5.34 12.89
N GLY A 465 7.80 4.62 14.01
CA GLY A 465 8.94 3.81 14.47
C GLY A 465 9.33 2.72 13.46
N SER A 466 8.35 2.04 12.87
CA SER A 466 8.59 0.99 11.86
C SER A 466 9.13 1.56 10.56
N LEU A 467 8.57 2.67 10.07
CA LEU A 467 9.06 3.38 8.89
C LEU A 467 10.48 3.89 9.10
N LEU A 468 10.75 4.51 10.26
CA LEU A 468 12.09 4.95 10.62
C LEU A 468 13.06 3.78 10.70
N PHE A 469 12.64 2.65 11.25
CA PHE A 469 13.46 1.44 11.32
C PHE A 469 13.83 0.90 9.92
N VAL A 470 12.90 0.93 8.96
CA VAL A 470 13.16 0.58 7.56
C VAL A 470 14.18 1.53 6.93
N VAL A 471 13.99 2.85 7.10
CA VAL A 471 14.92 3.87 6.58
C VAL A 471 16.31 3.70 7.18
N LEU A 472 16.41 3.46 8.50
CA LEU A 472 17.68 3.22 9.17
C LEU A 472 18.37 1.95 8.63
N LYS A 473 17.63 0.86 8.41
CA LYS A 473 18.19 -0.36 7.80
C LYS A 473 18.77 -0.08 6.42
N VAL A 474 18.07 0.68 5.57
CA VAL A 474 18.58 1.07 4.24
C VAL A 474 19.80 1.96 4.36
N TYR A 475 19.77 2.97 5.23
CA TYR A 475 20.92 3.86 5.47
C TYR A 475 22.17 3.10 5.93
N PHE A 476 22.00 2.19 6.89
CA PHE A 476 23.10 1.39 7.40
C PHE A 476 23.55 0.30 6.43
N ALA A 477 22.72 -0.10 5.46
CA ALA A 477 23.19 -0.92 4.34
C ALA A 477 24.24 -0.19 3.50
N PHE A 478 24.29 1.15 3.47
CA PHE A 478 25.37 1.89 2.82
C PHE A 478 26.54 2.21 3.76
N THR A 479 26.28 2.31 5.06
CA THR A 479 27.25 2.84 6.02
C THR A 479 28.04 1.74 6.73
N CYS A 480 27.40 0.62 7.07
CA CYS A 480 28.07 -0.48 7.75
C CYS A 480 28.97 -1.24 6.75
N PRO A 481 30.21 -1.59 7.12
CA PRO A 481 31.11 -2.37 6.26
C PRO A 481 30.54 -3.73 5.86
N SER A 482 29.69 -4.31 6.71
CA SER A 482 28.99 -5.56 6.47
C SER A 482 27.62 -5.40 5.81
N HIS A 483 27.17 -4.16 5.58
CA HIS A 483 25.83 -3.80 5.12
C HIS A 483 24.68 -4.25 6.05
N VAL A 484 24.98 -4.87 7.19
CA VAL A 484 24.00 -5.40 8.14
C VAL A 484 24.00 -4.57 9.42
N TRP A 485 22.80 -4.16 9.83
CA TRP A 485 22.57 -3.39 11.05
C TRP A 485 21.45 -3.96 11.91
N ASN A 486 21.68 -3.87 13.22
CA ASN A 486 20.74 -4.29 14.26
C ASN A 486 20.52 -3.15 15.26
N LEU A 487 19.30 -3.02 15.77
CA LEU A 487 18.90 -1.87 16.60
C LEU A 487 19.72 -1.74 17.89
N THR A 488 20.09 -2.87 18.48
CA THR A 488 20.76 -2.93 19.79
C THR A 488 22.28 -2.95 19.71
N SER A 489 22.84 -3.59 18.67
CA SER A 489 24.29 -3.82 18.54
C SER A 489 24.96 -2.95 17.47
N GLY A 490 24.21 -2.19 16.67
CA GLY A 490 24.76 -1.39 15.58
C GLY A 490 25.12 -2.23 14.36
N CYS A 491 26.25 -1.92 13.71
CA CYS A 491 26.76 -2.70 12.58
C CYS A 491 27.24 -4.08 13.05
N VAL A 492 26.80 -5.14 12.37
CA VAL A 492 27.12 -6.53 12.75
C VAL A 492 27.80 -7.23 11.59
N GLU A 493 28.94 -7.88 11.83
CA GLU A 493 29.59 -8.72 10.83
C GLU A 493 28.81 -10.04 10.66
N PRO A 494 28.48 -10.47 9.43
CA PRO A 494 27.93 -11.79 9.20
C PRO A 494 28.98 -12.83 9.60
N SER A 495 28.62 -13.71 10.54
CA SER A 495 29.49 -14.76 11.08
C SER A 495 29.77 -15.89 10.10
#